data_AF-A0A6I9Q5E7-F1
#
_entry.id   AF-A0A6I9Q5E7-F1
#
_cell.length_a   1.000
_cell.length_b   1.000
_cell.length_c   1.000
_cell.angle_alpha   90.00
_cell.angle_beta   90.00
_cell.angle_gamma   90.00
#
_symmetry.space_group_name_H-M   'P 1'
#
loop_
_entity.id
_entity.type
_entity.pdbx_description
1 polymer ?
#
loop_
_entity_poly.entity_id
_entity_poly.type
_entity_poly.pdbx_seq_one_letter_code
_entity_poly.pdbx_strand_id
1 'polypeptide(L)'
;MSDFQWRLQSIFVGNNPAHRYYLATDPVTGQLYVSDTNSRRIYRPKMLSGARDLISNGEVVAGTGEQCPPFDEARCGDGRKATEAQLLGPKGIAVDRNGLIYFVDGTMIRKIDRNGIISTMLGSNDLTSARPLTCDTSMHIRQVRLEWPTDLAINPMDNSIYVLDNNVVLQITENRQVMSIRTA
;
A
#
# COMPACT_ATOMS: atom_id res chain seq x y z
N MET A 1 -44.26 -2.06 1.76
CA MET A 1 -42.90 -2.26 2.30
C MET A 1 -42.18 -3.18 1.33
N SER A 2 -41.41 -2.62 0.41
CA SER A 2 -40.70 -3.35 -0.64
C SER A 2 -39.23 -3.49 -0.25
N ASP A 3 -38.83 -4.73 -0.05
CA ASP A 3 -37.50 -5.19 0.30
C ASP A 3 -36.53 -4.95 -0.88
N PHE A 4 -35.55 -4.06 -0.70
CA PHE A 4 -34.55 -3.74 -1.72
C PHE A 4 -33.37 -4.71 -1.57
N GLN A 5 -33.38 -5.79 -2.36
CA GLN A 5 -32.23 -6.67 -2.51
C GLN A 5 -31.13 -5.96 -3.31
N TRP A 6 -30.02 -5.63 -2.65
CA TRP A 6 -28.79 -5.20 -3.31
C TRP A 6 -28.13 -6.38 -4.02
N ARG A 7 -28.42 -6.53 -5.31
CA ARG A 7 -27.69 -7.44 -6.20
C ARG A 7 -26.49 -6.68 -6.78
N LEU A 8 -25.36 -6.74 -6.09
CA LEU A 8 -24.08 -6.30 -6.64
C LEU A 8 -23.74 -7.25 -7.80
N GLN A 9 -23.91 -6.78 -9.04
CA GLN A 9 -23.32 -7.44 -10.19
C GLN A 9 -21.80 -7.33 -10.06
N SER A 10 -21.20 -8.46 -9.71
CA SER A 10 -19.78 -8.73 -9.69
C SER A 10 -19.11 -8.20 -10.96
N ILE A 11 -18.29 -7.16 -10.81
CA ILE A 11 -17.19 -6.88 -11.74
C ILE A 11 -16.33 -8.15 -11.74
N PHE A 12 -16.10 -8.75 -12.91
CA PHE A 12 -15.43 -10.04 -13.09
C PHE A 12 -14.25 -10.24 -12.13
N VAL A 13 -14.48 -11.00 -11.05
CA VAL A 13 -13.43 -11.48 -10.17
C VAL A 13 -12.80 -12.67 -10.88
N GLY A 14 -11.76 -12.41 -11.66
CA GLY A 14 -10.85 -13.47 -12.05
C GLY A 14 -10.21 -14.02 -10.77
N ASN A 15 -10.55 -15.25 -10.39
CA ASN A 15 -9.90 -16.00 -9.29
C ASN A 15 -8.42 -16.32 -9.57
N ASN A 16 -7.75 -15.54 -10.40
CA ASN A 16 -6.33 -15.64 -10.63
C ASN A 16 -5.64 -14.83 -9.52
N PRO A 17 -4.85 -15.44 -8.62
CA PRO A 17 -4.11 -14.71 -7.60
C PRO A 17 -3.15 -13.65 -8.17
N ALA A 18 -2.83 -13.72 -9.48
CA ALA A 18 -2.10 -12.66 -10.17
C ALA A 18 -2.91 -11.37 -10.36
N HIS A 19 -4.24 -11.42 -10.45
CA HIS A 19 -5.11 -10.23 -10.68
C HIS A 19 -5.74 -9.74 -9.37
N ARG A 20 -4.93 -9.62 -8.32
CA ARG A 20 -5.38 -9.05 -7.05
C ARG A 20 -5.13 -7.53 -7.06
N TYR A 21 -6.18 -6.79 -6.74
CA TYR A 21 -6.13 -5.35 -6.49
C TYR A 21 -6.59 -5.07 -5.06
N TYR A 22 -6.16 -3.94 -4.51
CA TYR A 22 -6.55 -3.51 -3.16
C TYR A 22 -7.17 -2.12 -3.23
N LEU A 23 -8.07 -1.84 -2.29
CA LEU A 23 -8.83 -0.61 -2.22
C LEU A 23 -8.56 0.09 -0.89
N ALA A 24 -8.44 1.41 -0.92
CA ALA A 24 -8.41 2.23 0.28
C ALA A 24 -9.16 3.54 0.06
N THR A 25 -9.72 4.08 1.14
CA THR A 25 -10.35 5.39 1.14
C THR A 25 -9.58 6.34 2.03
N ASP A 26 -9.39 7.57 1.57
CA ASP A 26 -8.97 8.67 2.43
C ASP A 26 -10.09 8.97 3.44
N PRO A 27 -9.83 8.84 4.76
CA PRO A 27 -10.86 9.04 5.78
C PRO A 27 -11.33 10.49 5.91
N VAL A 28 -10.55 11.46 5.40
CA VAL A 28 -10.88 12.90 5.47
C VAL A 28 -11.64 13.35 4.22
N THR A 29 -11.16 12.97 3.03
CA THR A 29 -11.74 13.43 1.76
C THR A 29 -12.76 12.48 1.15
N GLY A 30 -12.77 11.21 1.56
CA GLY A 30 -13.57 10.15 0.95
C GLY A 30 -13.04 9.68 -0.40
N GLN A 31 -11.86 10.14 -0.84
CA GLN A 31 -11.27 9.72 -2.11
C GLN A 31 -10.93 8.23 -2.09
N LEU A 32 -11.36 7.50 -3.12
CA LEU A 32 -11.01 6.09 -3.32
C LEU A 32 -9.67 5.96 -4.05
N TYR A 33 -8.87 4.98 -3.64
CA TYR A 33 -7.62 4.56 -4.26
C TYR A 33 -7.69 3.07 -4.59
N VAL A 34 -7.06 2.71 -5.70
CA VAL A 34 -6.96 1.33 -6.19
C VAL A 34 -5.49 1.04 -6.47
N SER A 35 -4.89 0.08 -5.77
CA SER A 35 -3.59 -0.46 -6.15
C SER A 35 -3.79 -1.71 -7.02
N ASP A 36 -3.23 -1.69 -8.23
CA ASP A 36 -3.26 -2.83 -9.12
C ASP A 36 -1.85 -3.38 -9.29
N THR A 37 -1.65 -4.60 -8.77
CA THR A 37 -0.37 -5.29 -8.78
C THR A 37 0.12 -5.55 -10.21
N ASN A 38 -0.76 -5.83 -11.16
CA ASN A 38 -0.39 -6.22 -12.51
C ASN A 38 -0.01 -5.02 -13.39
N SER A 39 -0.80 -3.95 -13.33
CA SER A 39 -0.44 -2.73 -14.06
C SER A 39 0.71 -1.97 -13.40
N ARG A 40 1.10 -2.33 -12.17
CA ARG A 40 2.15 -1.66 -11.37
C ARG A 40 1.85 -0.19 -11.17
N ARG A 41 0.57 0.12 -10.98
CA ARG A 41 0.07 1.48 -10.80
C ARG A 41 -0.92 1.53 -9.65
N ILE A 42 -0.98 2.71 -9.06
CA ILE A 42 -2.02 3.10 -8.12
C ILE A 42 -2.87 4.15 -8.81
N TYR A 43 -4.18 3.95 -8.79
CA TYR A 43 -5.15 4.81 -9.42
C TYR A 43 -6.06 5.46 -8.37
N ARG A 44 -6.60 6.62 -8.72
CA ARG A 44 -7.77 7.19 -8.05
C ARG A 44 -8.88 7.41 -9.09
N PRO A 45 -10.14 7.04 -8.80
CA PRO A 45 -11.24 7.41 -9.67
C PRO A 45 -11.48 8.91 -9.64
N LYS A 46 -11.73 9.52 -10.81
CA LYS A 46 -12.06 10.95 -10.94
C LYS A 46 -13.46 11.27 -10.42
N MET A 47 -14.40 10.36 -10.66
CA MET A 47 -15.79 10.48 -10.23
C MET A 47 -16.24 9.21 -9.50
N LEU A 48 -16.87 9.39 -8.33
CA LEU A 48 -17.43 8.29 -7.54
C LEU A 48 -18.93 8.06 -7.81
N SER A 49 -19.65 9.08 -8.32
CA SER A 49 -21.10 9.05 -8.56
C SER A 49 -21.52 8.50 -9.93
N GLY A 50 -20.63 7.75 -10.60
CA GLY A 50 -20.83 7.24 -11.96
C GLY A 50 -20.24 8.16 -13.04
N ALA A 51 -19.35 7.61 -13.86
CA ALA A 51 -18.75 8.29 -15.01
C ALA A 51 -19.44 7.87 -16.31
N ARG A 52 -19.54 8.80 -17.28
CA ARG A 52 -20.07 8.50 -18.63
C ARG A 52 -19.21 7.48 -19.38
N ASP A 53 -17.90 7.51 -19.14
CA ASP A 53 -16.95 6.50 -19.57
C ASP A 53 -16.26 5.91 -18.34
N LEU A 54 -16.65 4.67 -18.00
CA LEU A 54 -16.11 3.97 -16.84
C LEU A 54 -14.65 3.55 -17.05
N ILE A 55 -14.20 3.42 -18.31
CA ILE A 55 -12.85 2.95 -18.65
C ILE A 55 -11.82 4.06 -18.41
N SER A 56 -12.15 5.32 -18.71
CA SER A 56 -11.24 6.46 -18.54
C SER A 56 -11.39 7.21 -17.21
N ASN A 57 -12.20 6.68 -16.28
CA ASN A 57 -12.46 7.28 -14.98
C ASN A 57 -11.28 7.15 -13.98
N GLY A 58 -10.13 6.60 -14.38
CA GLY A 58 -8.94 6.51 -13.53
C GLY A 58 -7.92 7.64 -13.78
N GLU A 59 -7.31 8.12 -12.71
CA GLU A 59 -6.10 8.95 -12.75
C GLU A 59 -4.97 8.21 -12.03
N VAL A 60 -3.77 8.24 -12.61
CA VAL A 60 -2.59 7.60 -12.01
C VAL A 60 -2.09 8.47 -10.85
N VAL A 61 -2.05 7.88 -9.67
CA VAL A 61 -1.48 8.48 -8.45
C VAL A 61 -0.01 8.10 -8.32
N ALA A 62 0.34 6.86 -8.68
CA ALA A 62 1.71 6.38 -8.65
C ALA A 62 1.95 5.29 -9.70
N GLY A 63 3.20 5.16 -10.14
CA GLY A 63 3.62 4.11 -11.05
C GLY A 63 3.60 4.52 -12.52
N THR A 64 4.73 4.30 -13.21
CA THR A 64 4.81 4.40 -14.68
C THR A 64 4.20 3.17 -15.37
N GLY A 65 4.02 2.06 -14.64
CA GLY A 65 3.64 0.75 -15.15
C GLY A 65 4.82 -0.15 -15.54
N GLU A 66 6.04 0.38 -15.52
CA GLU A 66 7.24 -0.42 -15.68
C GLU A 66 7.69 -1.03 -14.36
N GLN A 67 8.34 -2.20 -14.41
CA GLN A 67 8.94 -2.79 -13.22
C GLN A 67 10.15 -1.98 -12.80
N CYS A 68 10.28 -1.69 -11.52
CA CYS A 68 11.57 -1.24 -11.01
C CYS A 68 12.60 -2.38 -11.14
N PRO A 69 13.79 -2.14 -11.73
CA PRO A 69 14.83 -3.16 -11.81
C PRO A 69 15.42 -3.44 -10.42
N PRO A 70 15.94 -4.66 -10.19
CA PRO A 70 16.70 -4.96 -8.98
C PRO A 70 17.91 -4.03 -8.86
N PHE A 71 18.20 -3.56 -7.63
CA PHE A 71 19.35 -2.70 -7.33
C PHE A 71 19.39 -1.36 -8.09
N ASP A 72 18.23 -0.82 -8.46
CA ASP A 72 18.13 0.50 -9.08
C ASP A 72 18.81 1.61 -8.25
N GLU A 73 19.76 2.32 -8.86
CA GLU A 73 20.49 3.43 -8.22
C GLU A 73 19.55 4.60 -7.87
N ALA A 74 18.50 4.79 -8.67
CA ALA A 74 17.48 5.80 -8.42
C ALA A 74 16.42 5.36 -7.39
N ARG A 75 16.61 4.19 -6.76
CA ARG A 75 15.74 3.63 -5.71
C ARG A 75 14.26 3.65 -6.13
N CYS A 76 13.98 3.20 -7.35
CA CYS A 76 12.65 3.15 -7.92
C CYS A 76 11.92 4.51 -7.91
N GLY A 77 12.66 5.60 -8.06
CA GLY A 77 12.11 6.97 -8.07
C GLY A 77 11.86 7.58 -6.69
N ASP A 78 12.42 7.03 -5.61
CA ASP A 78 12.34 7.64 -4.27
C ASP A 78 12.82 9.11 -4.29
N GLY A 79 12.07 9.99 -3.62
CA GLY A 79 12.32 11.43 -3.55
C GLY A 79 11.78 12.23 -4.74
N ARG A 80 11.10 11.58 -5.69
CA ARG A 80 10.47 12.23 -6.87
C ARG A 80 8.96 12.12 -6.83
N LYS A 81 8.29 12.66 -7.87
CA LYS A 81 6.84 12.51 -8.04
C LYS A 81 6.47 11.04 -8.16
N ALA A 82 5.45 10.61 -7.44
CA ALA A 82 4.99 9.23 -7.41
C ALA A 82 4.55 8.71 -8.79
N THR A 83 4.03 9.58 -9.64
CA THR A 83 3.64 9.27 -11.04
C THR A 83 4.83 8.90 -11.93
N GLU A 84 6.04 9.31 -11.56
CA GLU A 84 7.28 9.03 -12.30
C GLU A 84 8.05 7.84 -11.71
N ALA A 85 7.60 7.31 -10.57
CA ALA A 85 8.23 6.16 -9.93
C ALA A 85 7.87 4.86 -10.64
N GLN A 86 8.83 3.94 -10.68
CA GLN A 86 8.59 2.55 -11.07
C GLN A 86 8.22 1.76 -9.82
N LEU A 87 7.22 0.88 -9.92
CA LEU A 87 6.76 0.04 -8.81
C LEU A 87 7.12 -1.42 -9.11
N LEU A 88 7.41 -2.21 -8.09
CA LEU A 88 7.69 -3.63 -8.22
C LEU A 88 6.39 -4.42 -8.43
N GLY A 89 5.37 -4.09 -7.63
CA GLY A 89 4.08 -4.75 -7.61
C GLY A 89 3.31 -4.26 -6.39
N PRO A 90 2.56 -3.16 -6.50
CA PRO A 90 1.87 -2.58 -5.36
C PRO A 90 0.77 -3.53 -4.88
N LYS A 91 0.67 -3.74 -3.58
CA LYS A 91 -0.35 -4.59 -2.93
C LYS A 91 -1.20 -3.75 -1.97
N GLY A 92 -1.43 -4.23 -0.75
CA GLY A 92 -2.21 -3.53 0.29
C GLY A 92 -1.87 -2.05 0.35
N ILE A 93 -2.91 -1.24 0.51
CA ILE A 93 -2.87 0.21 0.48
C ILE A 93 -3.75 0.74 1.61
N ALA A 94 -3.32 1.83 2.25
CA ALA A 94 -4.13 2.57 3.22
C ALA A 94 -3.75 4.05 3.18
N VAL A 95 -4.67 4.89 3.67
CA VAL A 95 -4.49 6.33 3.76
C VAL A 95 -4.66 6.74 5.21
N ASP A 96 -3.69 7.52 5.69
CA ASP A 96 -3.70 7.99 7.07
C ASP A 96 -4.58 9.23 7.24
N ARG A 97 -4.85 9.63 8.49
CA ARG A 97 -5.67 10.84 8.77
C ARG A 97 -5.02 12.14 8.28
N ASN A 98 -3.73 12.11 7.97
CA ASN A 98 -3.01 13.21 7.38
C ASN A 98 -3.00 13.13 5.85
N GLY A 99 -3.72 12.21 5.20
CA GLY A 99 -3.71 12.07 3.74
C GLY A 99 -2.38 11.55 3.16
N LEU A 100 -1.53 10.93 3.98
CA LEU A 100 -0.37 10.17 3.52
C LEU A 100 -0.86 8.80 3.05
N ILE A 101 -0.44 8.40 1.85
CA ILE A 101 -0.79 7.11 1.27
C ILE A 101 0.34 6.14 1.57
N TYR A 102 0.03 5.01 2.17
CA TYR A 102 0.96 3.91 2.46
C TYR A 102 0.58 2.70 1.64
N PHE A 103 1.56 2.02 1.06
CA PHE A 103 1.32 0.80 0.30
C PHE A 103 2.50 -0.15 0.37
N VAL A 104 2.21 -1.45 0.25
CA VAL A 104 3.23 -2.48 0.07
C VAL A 104 3.69 -2.47 -1.38
N ASP A 105 5.00 -2.49 -1.62
CA ASP A 105 5.61 -2.59 -2.96
C ASP A 105 6.73 -3.63 -2.92
N GLY A 106 6.48 -4.82 -3.48
CA GLY A 106 7.40 -5.96 -3.35
C GLY A 106 7.52 -6.42 -1.89
N THR A 107 8.69 -6.21 -1.29
CA THR A 107 9.04 -6.49 0.12
C THR A 107 9.24 -5.22 0.95
N MET A 108 8.72 -4.09 0.44
CA MET A 108 8.88 -2.77 1.05
C MET A 108 7.51 -2.16 1.38
N ILE A 109 7.51 -1.21 2.31
CA ILE A 109 6.40 -0.28 2.53
C ILE A 109 6.86 1.07 2.02
N ARG A 110 6.16 1.58 1.02
CA ARG A 110 6.39 2.90 0.44
C ARG A 110 5.26 3.82 0.83
N LYS A 111 5.55 5.12 0.82
CA LYS A 111 4.58 6.16 1.13
C LYS A 111 4.62 7.30 0.13
N ILE A 112 3.49 7.96 -0.07
CA ILE A 112 3.33 9.16 -0.88
C ILE A 112 2.82 10.27 0.04
N ASP A 113 3.51 11.40 0.01
CA ASP A 113 3.10 12.58 0.78
C ASP A 113 2.04 13.42 0.06
N ARG A 114 1.55 14.47 0.74
CA ARG A 114 0.56 15.40 0.17
C ARG A 114 1.05 16.17 -1.06
N ASN A 115 2.37 16.27 -1.24
CA ASN A 115 2.98 16.91 -2.42
C ASN A 115 3.12 15.91 -3.58
N GLY A 116 2.69 14.66 -3.40
CA GLY A 116 2.82 13.60 -4.38
C GLY A 116 4.23 13.03 -4.47
N ILE A 117 5.08 13.24 -3.46
CA ILE A 117 6.45 12.72 -3.44
C ILE A 117 6.47 11.34 -2.79
N ILE A 118 7.09 10.37 -3.49
CA ILE A 118 7.22 8.99 -3.01
C ILE A 118 8.50 8.79 -2.22
N SER A 119 8.43 7.96 -1.18
CA SER A 119 9.61 7.54 -0.40
C SER A 119 9.41 6.17 0.21
N THR A 120 10.49 5.44 0.45
CA THR A 120 10.45 4.17 1.17
C THR A 120 10.45 4.38 2.68
N MET A 121 9.46 3.79 3.36
CA MET A 121 9.31 3.85 4.82
C MET A 121 10.00 2.66 5.50
N LEU A 122 9.79 1.46 4.99
CA LEU A 122 10.30 0.20 5.53
C LEU A 122 10.73 -0.72 4.38
N GLY A 123 11.80 -1.48 4.59
CA GLY A 123 12.33 -2.40 3.59
C GLY A 123 13.38 -1.69 2.76
N SER A 124 14.62 -2.14 2.88
CA SER A 124 15.73 -1.66 2.07
C SER A 124 16.64 -2.84 1.76
N ASN A 125 17.50 -2.66 0.76
CA ASN A 125 18.54 -3.62 0.43
C ASN A 125 19.71 -3.58 1.43
N ASP A 126 19.58 -2.86 2.54
CA ASP A 126 20.61 -2.77 3.56
C ASP A 126 20.60 -4.00 4.46
N LEU A 127 21.15 -5.09 3.92
CA LEU A 127 21.30 -6.37 4.60
C LEU A 127 22.22 -6.27 5.83
N THR A 128 22.96 -5.18 6.00
CA THR A 128 23.92 -5.04 7.12
C THR A 128 23.25 -4.73 8.45
N SER A 129 22.06 -4.12 8.41
CA SER A 129 21.31 -3.69 9.61
C SER A 129 20.12 -4.60 9.95
N ALA A 130 19.79 -5.55 9.08
CA ALA A 130 18.63 -6.42 9.23
C ALA A 130 18.82 -7.42 10.38
N ARG A 131 17.84 -7.48 11.28
CA ARG A 131 17.78 -8.43 12.38
C ARG A 131 16.48 -9.24 12.30
N PRO A 132 16.49 -10.54 12.67
CA PRO A 132 15.26 -11.31 12.77
C PRO A 132 14.28 -10.62 13.73
N LEU A 133 13.00 -10.58 13.36
CA LEU A 133 11.94 -10.10 14.23
C LEU A 133 11.92 -10.98 15.49
N THR A 134 11.99 -10.35 16.66
CA THR A 134 11.85 -11.05 17.95
C THR A 134 10.46 -10.81 18.51
N CYS A 135 9.83 -11.84 19.07
CA CYS A 135 8.42 -11.78 19.47
C CYS A 135 8.13 -10.89 20.69
N ASP A 136 9.18 -10.48 21.43
CA ASP A 136 9.03 -9.84 22.75
C ASP A 136 9.65 -8.44 22.82
N THR A 137 10.24 -7.91 21.73
CA THR A 137 10.83 -6.57 21.73
C THR A 137 10.42 -5.74 20.53
N SER A 138 10.22 -4.44 20.77
CA SER A 138 10.05 -3.47 19.70
C SER A 138 11.40 -3.15 19.05
N MET A 139 11.44 -3.11 17.73
CA MET A 139 12.64 -2.84 16.94
C MET A 139 12.48 -1.57 16.13
N HIS A 140 13.57 -0.84 15.89
CA HIS A 140 13.51 0.33 15.01
C HIS A 140 13.28 -0.10 13.56
N ILE A 141 12.50 0.66 12.80
CA ILE A 141 12.05 0.33 11.43
C ILE A 141 13.16 -0.04 10.45
N ARG A 142 14.38 0.48 10.65
CA ARG A 142 15.55 0.19 9.81
C ARG A 142 16.16 -1.19 10.03
N GLN A 143 15.81 -1.86 11.14
CA GLN A 143 16.33 -3.17 11.49
C GLN A 143 15.41 -4.31 11.03
N VAL A 144 14.22 -3.97 10.51
CA VAL A 144 13.20 -4.94 10.10
C VAL A 144 13.27 -5.17 8.61
N ARG A 145 13.25 -6.44 8.23
CA ARG A 145 13.09 -6.89 6.84
C ARG A 145 11.78 -7.64 6.73
N LEU A 146 10.95 -7.25 5.76
CA LEU A 146 9.74 -7.99 5.42
C LEU A 146 10.07 -9.14 4.48
N GLU A 147 9.28 -10.21 4.54
CA GLU A 147 9.49 -11.38 3.69
C GLU A 147 8.42 -11.47 2.59
N TRP A 148 7.15 -11.44 2.99
CA TRP A 148 5.99 -11.57 2.12
C TRP A 148 4.84 -10.67 2.61
N PRO A 149 5.02 -9.34 2.59
CA PRO A 149 3.95 -8.44 2.95
C PRO A 149 2.85 -8.49 1.88
N THR A 150 1.59 -8.46 2.32
CA THR A 150 0.43 -8.60 1.44
C THR A 150 -0.56 -7.46 1.59
N ASP A 151 -1.00 -7.21 2.82
CA ASP A 151 -2.00 -6.19 3.12
C ASP A 151 -1.51 -5.26 4.22
N LEU A 152 -2.09 -4.05 4.28
CA LEU A 152 -1.82 -3.10 5.35
C LEU A 152 -3.06 -2.30 5.73
N ALA A 153 -3.16 -1.93 7.00
CA ALA A 153 -4.24 -1.10 7.55
C ALA A 153 -3.67 -0.06 8.52
N ILE A 154 -4.41 1.02 8.75
CA ILE A 154 -4.01 2.08 9.69
C ILE A 154 -5.03 2.14 10.83
N ASN A 155 -4.53 2.19 12.06
CA ASN A 155 -5.37 2.44 13.22
C ASN A 155 -5.75 3.93 13.26
N PRO A 156 -7.04 4.30 13.16
CA PRO A 156 -7.47 5.69 13.12
C PRO A 156 -7.22 6.46 14.42
N MET A 157 -7.04 5.76 15.55
CA MET A 157 -6.86 6.39 16.87
C MET A 157 -5.43 6.91 17.06
N ASP A 158 -4.43 6.07 16.77
CA ASP A 158 -3.02 6.34 17.05
C ASP A 158 -2.14 6.42 15.79
N ASN A 159 -2.74 6.27 14.61
CA ASN A 159 -2.06 6.31 13.30
C ASN A 159 -0.99 5.21 13.09
N SER A 160 -1.00 4.16 13.92
CA SER A 160 -0.09 3.02 13.72
C SER A 160 -0.51 2.19 12.51
N ILE A 161 0.49 1.67 11.78
CA ILE A 161 0.30 0.88 10.56
C ILE A 161 0.43 -0.60 10.91
N TYR A 162 -0.54 -1.40 10.51
CA TYR A 162 -0.57 -2.84 10.66
C TYR A 162 -0.27 -3.47 9.31
N VAL A 163 0.63 -4.45 9.27
CA VAL A 163 1.08 -5.07 8.03
C VAL A 163 1.00 -6.58 8.19
N LEU A 164 0.38 -7.26 7.23
CA LEU A 164 0.35 -8.71 7.18
C LEU A 164 1.56 -9.21 6.39
N ASP A 165 2.53 -9.78 7.09
CA ASP A 165 3.80 -10.29 6.56
C ASP A 165 4.01 -11.76 6.96
N ASN A 166 4.02 -12.67 5.98
CA ASN A 166 4.28 -14.11 6.21
C ASN A 166 3.49 -14.74 7.37
N ASN A 167 2.16 -14.53 7.40
CA ASN A 167 1.23 -14.95 8.45
C ASN A 167 1.41 -14.29 9.83
N VAL A 168 2.25 -13.27 9.94
CA VAL A 168 2.41 -12.46 11.14
C VAL A 168 1.85 -11.06 10.88
N VAL A 169 1.16 -10.50 11.88
CA VAL A 169 0.76 -9.10 11.86
C VAL A 169 1.83 -8.27 12.56
N LEU A 170 2.41 -7.31 11.86
CA LEU A 170 3.36 -6.36 12.41
C LEU A 170 2.67 -5.02 12.66
N GLN A 171 2.89 -4.42 13.82
CA GLN A 171 2.50 -3.04 14.09
C GLN A 171 3.71 -2.12 13.95
N ILE A 172 3.54 -1.02 13.24
CA ILE A 172 4.50 0.05 13.04
C ILE A 172 3.92 1.33 13.64
N THR A 173 4.54 1.81 14.72
CA THR A 173 4.13 3.03 15.42
C THR A 173 4.63 4.30 14.71
N GLU A 174 4.03 5.46 15.02
CA GLU A 174 4.52 6.76 14.53
C GLU A 174 5.98 7.04 14.92
N ASN A 175 6.43 6.47 16.05
CA ASN A 175 7.80 6.58 16.56
C ASN A 175 8.79 5.65 15.82
N ARG A 176 8.38 5.06 14.69
CA ARG A 176 9.19 4.15 13.86
C ARG A 176 9.65 2.89 14.60
N GLN A 177 8.89 2.46 15.60
CA GLN A 177 9.05 1.15 16.25
C GLN A 177 8.13 0.13 15.60
N VAL A 178 8.65 -1.09 15.43
CA VAL A 178 7.97 -2.24 14.84
C VAL A 178 7.90 -3.36 15.86
N MET A 179 6.75 -4.02 15.98
CA MET A 179 6.58 -5.19 16.84
C MET A 179 5.60 -6.19 16.22
N SER A 180 5.78 -7.48 16.50
CA SER A 180 4.82 -8.52 16.10
C SER A 180 3.65 -8.54 17.06
N ILE A 181 2.43 -8.61 16.52
CA ILE A 181 1.21 -8.82 17.30
C ILE A 181 0.90 -10.30 17.31
N ARG A 182 0.75 -10.86 18.51
CA ARG A 182 0.23 -12.21 18.67
C ARG A 182 -1.29 -12.17 18.50
N THR A 183 -1.80 -12.91 17.52
CA THR A 183 -3.20 -13.32 17.52
C THR A 183 -3.33 -14.47 18.51
N ALA A 184 -4.09 -14.26 19.59
CA ALA A 184 -4.38 -15.28 20.60
C ALA A 184 -5.22 -16.44 20.03
#